data_AF-A0A3D3JJL1-F1
#
_entry.id   AF-A0A3D3JJL1-F1
#
_cell.length_a   1.000
_cell.length_b   1.000
_cell.length_c   1.000
_cell.angle_alpha   90.00
_cell.angle_beta   90.00
_cell.angle_gamma   90.00
#
_symmetry.space_group_name_H-M   'P 1'
#
loop_
_entity.id
_entity.type
_entity.pdbx_description
1 polymer ?
#
loop_
_entity_poly.entity_id
_entity_poly.type
_entity_poly.pdbx_seq_one_letter_code
_entity_poly.pdbx_strand_id
1 'polypeptide(L)'
;PSMYMTLFLMILDEANQCWNCLSCGHPPPLVYQHGELILEEQFKSTGGLPIGFNTQVGLTYNAEDECQIPCVPGMQIVMFTDGLFEAAHRGTGEMCERGGVDRVFRKLRQAGDTRDMARRLIRAIDAEGYRTEADDCSAITLDFVPINGYACYSISPNTDAVRSYAHRISEGLLEVNWPEKTAHAIELLIVEYINNVIDHSHLATDESIDLVVRQYGDELGLIFSDYGPAWDLETYRTESQQTGSLAMRGRGLAIIEEIASALHFFRIDSQNYCMLNVKRDWQTANETEAVPAGAG
;
A
#
# COMPACT_ATOMS: atom_id res chain seq x y z
N PRO A 1 -18.09 9.54 -27.63
CA PRO A 1 -17.00 10.31 -26.99
C PRO A 1 -17.51 10.96 -25.70
N SER A 2 -17.03 10.54 -24.54
CA SER A 2 -17.37 11.13 -23.24
C SER A 2 -17.00 12.61 -23.25
N MET A 3 -18.00 13.50 -23.29
CA MET A 3 -17.79 14.95 -23.30
C MET A 3 -17.41 15.50 -21.93
N TYR A 4 -17.35 14.65 -20.90
CA TYR A 4 -17.02 15.03 -19.53
C TYR A 4 -16.40 13.86 -18.76
N MET A 5 -15.71 14.18 -17.65
CA MET A 5 -15.02 13.23 -16.77
C MET A 5 -15.13 13.69 -15.31
N THR A 6 -15.31 12.76 -14.37
CA THR A 6 -15.21 13.05 -12.94
C THR A 6 -13.76 12.93 -12.46
N LEU A 7 -13.36 13.77 -11.52
CA LEU A 7 -12.00 13.75 -10.94
C LEU A 7 -12.08 14.09 -9.45
N PHE A 8 -11.28 13.41 -8.64
CA PHE A 8 -10.98 13.85 -7.29
C PHE A 8 -9.47 14.04 -7.17
N LEU A 9 -9.05 15.24 -6.80
CA LEU A 9 -7.65 15.59 -6.61
C LEU A 9 -7.38 15.76 -5.12
N MET A 10 -6.28 15.18 -4.64
CA MET A 10 -5.76 15.39 -3.29
C MET A 10 -4.26 15.68 -3.38
N ILE A 11 -3.84 16.82 -2.85
CA ILE A 11 -2.43 17.21 -2.78
C ILE A 11 -2.05 17.44 -1.32
N LEU A 12 -0.97 16.81 -0.87
CA LEU A 12 -0.42 17.02 0.47
C LEU A 12 0.29 18.38 0.50
N ASP A 13 -0.18 19.25 1.37
CA ASP A 13 0.53 20.45 1.79
C ASP A 13 1.37 20.10 3.02
N GLU A 14 2.64 19.80 2.80
CA GLU A 14 3.58 19.43 3.86
C GLU A 14 3.84 20.58 4.84
N ALA A 15 3.76 21.84 4.38
CA ALA A 15 4.02 23.00 5.23
C ALA A 15 2.88 23.19 6.25
N ASN A 16 1.64 23.00 5.80
CA ASN A 16 0.45 23.18 6.64
C ASN A 16 -0.08 21.87 7.24
N GLN A 17 0.52 20.71 6.90
CA GLN A 17 0.11 19.39 7.34
C GLN A 17 -1.39 19.12 7.06
N CYS A 18 -1.83 19.42 5.85
CA CYS A 18 -3.19 19.19 5.40
C CYS A 18 -3.23 18.67 3.95
N TRP A 19 -4.33 18.04 3.56
CA TRP A 19 -4.62 17.70 2.17
C TRP A 19 -5.55 18.74 1.58
N ASN A 20 -5.09 19.40 0.52
CA ASN A 20 -5.93 20.24 -0.31
C ASN A 20 -6.65 19.34 -1.32
N CYS A 21 -7.98 19.33 -1.24
CA CYS A 21 -8.83 18.43 -2.00
C CYS A 21 -9.73 19.22 -2.95
N LEU A 22 -9.92 18.71 -4.16
CA LEU A 22 -10.85 19.27 -5.13
C LEU A 22 -11.69 18.15 -5.74
N SER A 23 -13.01 18.24 -5.58
CA SER A 23 -13.95 17.34 -6.26
C SER A 23 -14.50 17.97 -7.53
N CYS A 24 -14.28 17.32 -8.66
CA CYS A 24 -14.79 17.69 -9.98
C CYS A 24 -15.88 16.71 -10.39
N GLY A 25 -17.04 16.79 -9.73
CA GLY A 25 -18.17 15.88 -9.93
C GLY A 25 -17.93 14.45 -9.42
N HIS A 26 -16.84 14.21 -8.69
CA HIS A 26 -16.55 12.90 -8.11
C HIS A 26 -17.37 12.70 -6.82
N PRO A 27 -17.77 11.45 -6.52
CA PRO A 27 -18.40 11.11 -5.25
C PRO A 27 -17.57 11.58 -4.03
N PRO A 28 -18.19 12.18 -3.00
CA PRO A 28 -17.48 12.54 -1.78
C PRO A 28 -16.83 11.34 -1.09
N PRO A 29 -15.55 11.43 -0.67
CA PRO A 29 -14.91 10.36 0.06
C PRO A 29 -15.61 10.07 1.39
N LEU A 30 -15.33 8.89 1.96
CA LEU A 30 -15.63 8.59 3.36
C LEU A 30 -14.39 8.94 4.18
N VAL A 31 -14.50 9.88 5.12
CA VAL A 31 -13.40 10.29 5.98
C VAL A 31 -13.73 9.95 7.43
N TYR A 32 -12.94 9.05 8.00
CA TYR A 32 -13.06 8.61 9.37
C TYR A 32 -11.98 9.23 10.23
N GLN A 33 -12.32 9.56 11.47
CA GLN A 33 -11.36 9.92 12.51
C GLN A 33 -11.72 9.17 13.78
N HIS A 34 -10.78 8.42 14.34
CA HIS A 34 -11.01 7.53 15.48
C HIS A 34 -12.16 6.53 15.28
N GLY A 35 -12.55 6.26 14.03
CA GLY A 35 -13.63 5.34 13.66
C GLY A 35 -15.00 5.96 13.43
N GLU A 36 -15.13 7.27 13.68
CA GLU A 36 -16.34 8.01 13.38
C GLU A 36 -16.22 8.71 12.03
N LEU A 37 -17.29 8.75 11.25
CA LEU A 37 -17.35 9.47 9.98
C LEU A 37 -17.51 10.98 10.28
N ILE A 38 -16.55 11.81 9.87
CA ILE A 38 -16.44 13.20 10.35
C ILE A 38 -16.62 14.30 9.31
N LEU A 39 -16.46 14.04 8.00
CA LEU A 39 -16.41 15.10 6.97
C LEU A 39 -17.51 15.04 5.91
N GLU A 40 -18.63 14.38 6.17
CA GLU A 40 -19.68 14.24 5.16
C GLU A 40 -20.23 15.58 4.66
N GLU A 41 -20.39 16.57 5.54
CA GLU A 41 -20.98 17.87 5.17
C GLU A 41 -20.00 18.80 4.45
N GLN A 42 -18.70 18.73 4.74
CA GLN A 42 -17.71 19.64 4.16
C GLN A 42 -17.53 19.41 2.65
N PHE A 43 -17.60 18.15 2.20
CA PHE A 43 -17.57 17.80 0.78
C PHE A 43 -18.90 18.04 0.05
N LYS A 44 -20.02 18.19 0.77
CA LYS A 44 -21.31 18.56 0.13
C LYS A 44 -21.34 20.04 -0.26
N SER A 45 -20.58 20.87 0.45
CA SER A 45 -20.55 22.32 0.24
C SER A 45 -19.38 22.82 -0.62
N THR A 46 -18.51 21.94 -1.11
CA THR A 46 -17.30 22.27 -1.89
C THR A 46 -17.20 21.39 -3.15
N GLY A 47 -16.28 21.72 -4.05
CA GLY A 47 -16.13 21.10 -5.36
C GLY A 47 -17.04 21.70 -6.43
N GLY A 48 -17.09 21.07 -7.60
CA GLY A 48 -17.88 21.54 -8.73
C GLY A 48 -18.38 20.43 -9.64
N LEU A 49 -18.89 20.82 -10.81
CA LEU A 49 -19.39 19.90 -11.85
C LEU A 49 -18.28 19.00 -12.39
N PRO A 50 -18.58 17.93 -13.16
CA PRO A 50 -17.55 17.18 -13.87
C PRO A 50 -16.74 18.03 -14.85
N ILE A 51 -15.47 17.68 -15.07
CA ILE A 51 -14.60 18.34 -16.04
C ILE A 51 -15.23 18.19 -17.43
N GLY A 52 -15.30 19.28 -18.21
CA GLY A 52 -15.90 19.28 -19.56
C GLY A 52 -17.43 19.42 -19.56
N PHE A 53 -18.07 19.45 -18.39
CA PHE A 53 -19.51 19.68 -18.27
C PHE A 53 -19.82 21.17 -18.55
N ASN A 54 -20.05 21.47 -19.82
CA ASN A 54 -20.10 22.83 -20.36
C ASN A 54 -21.47 23.49 -20.09
N THR A 55 -21.69 24.01 -18.87
CA THR A 55 -22.90 24.78 -18.55
C THR A 55 -22.74 26.27 -18.85
N GLN A 56 -21.51 26.82 -18.77
CA GLN A 56 -21.16 28.19 -19.19
C GLN A 56 -19.68 28.28 -19.60
N VAL A 57 -19.40 29.03 -20.67
CA VAL A 57 -18.03 29.33 -21.12
C VAL A 57 -17.30 30.12 -20.02
N GLY A 58 -16.18 29.59 -19.53
CA GLY A 58 -15.30 30.27 -18.58
C GLY A 58 -15.51 29.93 -17.10
N LEU A 59 -16.37 28.96 -16.75
CA LEU A 59 -16.39 28.40 -15.41
C LEU A 59 -15.13 27.55 -15.19
N THR A 60 -14.27 28.02 -14.31
CA THR A 60 -13.05 27.33 -13.86
C THR A 60 -13.13 27.10 -12.35
N TYR A 61 -12.62 25.97 -11.88
CA TYR A 61 -12.45 25.77 -10.44
C TYR A 61 -11.55 26.86 -9.85
N ASN A 62 -11.84 27.25 -8.62
CA ASN A 62 -11.12 28.26 -7.87
C ASN A 62 -10.94 27.82 -6.41
N ALA A 63 -10.26 28.63 -5.60
CA ALA A 63 -9.92 28.29 -4.22
C ALA A 63 -11.15 28.05 -3.31
N GLU A 64 -12.32 28.60 -3.64
CA GLU A 64 -13.56 28.36 -2.87
C GLU A 64 -14.15 26.95 -3.12
N ASP A 65 -13.77 26.31 -4.23
CA ASP A 65 -14.17 24.93 -4.55
C ASP A 65 -13.29 23.90 -3.82
N GLU A 66 -12.18 24.33 -3.21
CA GLU A 66 -11.27 23.46 -2.48
C GLU A 66 -11.76 23.15 -1.06
N CYS A 67 -11.45 21.94 -0.60
CA CYS A 67 -11.70 21.47 0.76
C CYS A 67 -10.39 21.02 1.39
N GLN A 68 -10.12 21.46 2.62
CA GLN A 68 -8.96 21.01 3.37
C GLN A 68 -9.31 19.92 4.37
N ILE A 69 -8.49 18.86 4.38
CA ILE A 69 -8.53 17.79 5.38
C ILE A 69 -7.24 17.85 6.21
N PRO A 70 -7.28 17.99 7.54
CA PRO A 70 -6.06 18.01 8.35
C PRO A 70 -5.40 16.62 8.40
N CYS A 71 -4.06 16.55 8.37
CA CYS A 71 -3.32 15.30 8.50
C CYS A 71 -3.25 14.86 9.97
N VAL A 72 -4.32 14.24 10.48
CA VAL A 72 -4.38 13.79 11.88
C VAL A 72 -4.13 12.28 11.98
N PRO A 73 -3.20 11.81 12.83
CA PRO A 73 -3.03 10.38 13.09
C PRO A 73 -4.35 9.70 13.50
N GLY A 74 -4.58 8.48 12.99
CA GLY A 74 -5.83 7.74 13.16
C GLY A 74 -6.95 8.14 12.19
N MET A 75 -6.72 9.12 11.31
CA MET A 75 -7.64 9.44 10.23
C MET A 75 -7.54 8.42 9.10
N GLN A 76 -8.65 8.12 8.44
CA GLN A 76 -8.70 7.21 7.30
C GLN A 76 -9.59 7.81 6.22
N ILE A 77 -9.17 7.71 4.97
CA ILE A 77 -9.91 8.24 3.82
C ILE A 77 -10.17 7.08 2.85
N VAL A 78 -11.42 6.94 2.42
CA VAL A 78 -11.84 5.96 1.42
C VAL A 78 -12.43 6.72 0.24
N MET A 79 -11.78 6.60 -0.91
CA MET A 79 -12.25 7.11 -2.19
C MET A 79 -12.68 5.94 -3.06
N PHE A 80 -13.73 6.12 -3.84
CA PHE A 80 -14.24 5.10 -4.75
C PHE A 80 -15.01 5.74 -5.91
N THR A 81 -15.07 5.03 -7.03
CA THR A 81 -15.88 5.40 -8.19
C THR A 81 -17.36 5.06 -7.97
N ASP A 82 -18.21 5.63 -8.81
CA ASP A 82 -19.67 5.40 -8.82
C ASP A 82 -20.05 3.93 -9.00
N GLY A 83 -19.32 3.19 -9.84
CA GLY A 83 -19.53 1.75 -10.01
C GLY A 83 -19.63 0.97 -8.69
N LEU A 84 -18.96 1.41 -7.61
CA LEU A 84 -19.02 0.73 -6.32
C LEU A 84 -20.34 0.94 -5.55
N PHE A 85 -20.87 2.17 -5.51
CA PHE A 85 -22.12 2.45 -4.79
C PHE A 85 -23.37 2.32 -5.65
N GLU A 86 -23.24 2.41 -6.99
CA GLU A 86 -24.31 2.12 -7.94
C GLU A 86 -24.43 0.62 -8.26
N ALA A 87 -23.50 -0.21 -7.75
CA ALA A 87 -23.56 -1.66 -7.87
C ALA A 87 -24.92 -2.19 -7.38
N ALA A 88 -25.65 -2.86 -8.28
CA ALA A 88 -26.96 -3.41 -7.97
C ALA A 88 -26.84 -4.81 -7.35
N HIS A 89 -27.63 -5.06 -6.31
CA HIS A 89 -27.73 -6.34 -5.63
C HIS A 89 -28.34 -7.42 -6.56
N ARG A 90 -27.73 -8.60 -6.60
CA ARG A 90 -28.12 -9.70 -7.51
C ARG A 90 -29.54 -10.22 -7.28
N GLY A 91 -30.00 -10.22 -6.02
CA GLY A 91 -31.31 -10.75 -5.65
C GLY A 91 -32.46 -9.73 -5.66
N THR A 92 -32.19 -8.48 -5.31
CA THR A 92 -33.22 -7.44 -5.10
C THR A 92 -33.20 -6.36 -6.17
N GLY A 93 -32.07 -6.17 -6.86
CA GLY A 93 -31.87 -5.06 -7.81
C GLY A 93 -31.60 -3.71 -7.15
N GLU A 94 -31.64 -3.61 -5.82
CA GLU A 94 -31.33 -2.38 -5.08
C GLU A 94 -29.85 -2.02 -5.18
N MET A 95 -29.53 -0.73 -5.26
CA MET A 95 -28.15 -0.24 -5.30
C MET A 95 -27.48 -0.40 -3.93
N CYS A 96 -26.14 -0.53 -3.92
CA CYS A 96 -25.36 -0.58 -2.69
C CYS A 96 -25.51 0.72 -1.88
N GLU A 97 -25.59 1.83 -2.61
CA GLU A 97 -25.59 3.20 -2.08
C GLU A 97 -24.34 3.49 -1.23
N ARG A 98 -24.10 4.77 -0.95
CA ARG A 98 -22.96 5.17 -0.13
C ARG A 98 -23.02 4.58 1.28
N GLY A 99 -24.23 4.39 1.82
CA GLY A 99 -24.45 3.75 3.13
C GLY A 99 -24.06 2.27 3.15
N GLY A 100 -24.19 1.54 2.04
CA GLY A 100 -23.70 0.17 1.93
C GLY A 100 -22.17 0.09 1.97
N VAL A 101 -21.50 0.99 1.24
CA VAL A 101 -20.04 1.08 1.26
C VAL A 101 -19.51 1.42 2.67
N ASP A 102 -20.08 2.42 3.34
CA ASP A 102 -19.73 2.78 4.72
C ASP A 102 -19.90 1.59 5.69
N ARG A 103 -21.05 0.90 5.61
CA ARG A 103 -21.33 -0.28 6.44
C ARG A 103 -20.27 -1.37 6.28
N VAL A 104 -19.94 -1.74 5.04
CA VAL A 104 -18.96 -2.79 4.76
C VAL A 104 -17.57 -2.36 5.20
N PHE A 105 -17.17 -1.12 4.93
CA PHE A 105 -15.89 -0.58 5.36
C PHE A 105 -15.73 -0.61 6.88
N ARG A 106 -16.73 -0.16 7.65
CA ARG A 106 -16.72 -0.24 9.12
C ARG A 106 -16.57 -1.66 9.63
N LYS A 107 -17.28 -2.61 9.02
CA LYS A 107 -17.19 -4.04 9.38
C LYS A 107 -15.79 -4.59 9.15
N LEU A 108 -15.16 -4.28 8.03
CA LEU A 108 -13.77 -4.68 7.73
C LEU A 108 -12.78 -4.06 8.72
N ARG A 109 -12.95 -2.78 9.03
CA ARG A 109 -12.12 -2.07 10.01
C ARG A 109 -12.22 -2.69 11.41
N GLN A 110 -13.43 -3.04 11.84
CA GLN A 110 -13.65 -3.69 13.14
C GLN A 110 -12.99 -5.08 13.25
N ALA A 111 -12.76 -5.76 12.12
CA ALA A 111 -12.00 -7.00 12.09
C ALA A 111 -10.49 -6.80 12.35
N GLY A 112 -9.99 -5.56 12.40
CA GLY A 112 -8.65 -5.20 12.86
C GLY A 112 -7.53 -5.33 11.82
N ASP A 113 -7.74 -6.09 10.76
CA ASP A 113 -6.80 -6.15 9.63
C ASP A 113 -7.06 -4.95 8.69
N THR A 114 -6.07 -4.07 8.51
CA THR A 114 -6.16 -2.91 7.59
C THR A 114 -5.42 -3.10 6.27
N ARG A 115 -4.81 -4.26 6.03
CA ARG A 115 -4.08 -4.55 4.79
C ARG A 115 -5.04 -4.68 3.63
N ASP A 116 -4.59 -4.27 2.44
CA ASP A 116 -5.33 -4.39 1.18
C ASP A 116 -6.78 -3.89 1.29
N MET A 117 -7.01 -2.86 2.11
CA MET A 117 -8.37 -2.48 2.52
C MET A 117 -9.25 -2.14 1.32
N ALA A 118 -8.73 -1.42 0.32
CA ALA A 118 -9.45 -1.13 -0.92
C ALA A 118 -9.93 -2.41 -1.65
N ARG A 119 -9.04 -3.40 -1.82
CA ARG A 119 -9.36 -4.68 -2.47
C ARG A 119 -10.37 -5.48 -1.64
N ARG A 120 -10.18 -5.51 -0.32
CA ARG A 120 -11.08 -6.23 0.60
C ARG A 120 -12.45 -5.60 0.65
N LEU A 121 -12.54 -4.27 0.57
CA LEU A 121 -13.81 -3.54 0.47
C LEU A 121 -14.60 -3.98 -0.77
N ILE A 122 -13.99 -3.93 -1.96
CA ILE A 122 -14.64 -4.35 -3.21
C ILE A 122 -15.11 -5.81 -3.11
N ARG A 123 -14.23 -6.72 -2.66
CA ARG A 123 -14.58 -8.15 -2.50
C ARG A 123 -15.68 -8.39 -1.47
N ALA A 124 -15.69 -7.65 -0.37
CA ALA A 124 -16.70 -7.80 0.66
C ALA A 124 -18.07 -7.29 0.18
N ILE A 125 -18.10 -6.21 -0.60
CA ILE A 125 -19.33 -5.72 -1.25
C ILE A 125 -19.84 -6.75 -2.26
N ASP A 126 -18.96 -7.32 -3.09
CA ASP A 126 -19.35 -8.41 -4.01
C ASP A 126 -19.90 -9.64 -3.27
N ALA A 127 -19.25 -10.04 -2.18
CA ALA A 127 -19.68 -11.16 -1.34
C ALA A 127 -21.01 -10.91 -0.61
N GLU A 128 -21.40 -9.66 -0.38
CA GLU A 128 -22.75 -9.29 0.10
C GLU A 128 -23.80 -9.33 -1.03
N GLY A 129 -23.42 -9.70 -2.26
CA GLY A 129 -24.33 -9.95 -3.37
C GLY A 129 -24.45 -8.80 -4.36
N TYR A 130 -23.64 -7.74 -4.26
CA TYR A 130 -23.64 -6.62 -5.20
C TYR A 130 -22.77 -6.89 -6.43
N ARG A 131 -23.23 -6.53 -7.63
CA ARG A 131 -22.48 -6.76 -8.88
C ARG A 131 -21.42 -5.67 -9.11
N THR A 132 -20.24 -5.82 -8.53
CA THR A 132 -19.10 -4.90 -8.71
C THR A 132 -18.41 -5.05 -10.08
N GLU A 133 -18.76 -6.07 -10.85
CA GLU A 133 -18.26 -6.33 -12.20
C GLU A 133 -19.09 -5.64 -13.30
N ALA A 134 -20.22 -5.03 -12.94
CA ALA A 134 -21.14 -4.41 -13.91
C ALA A 134 -20.62 -3.08 -14.47
N ASP A 135 -19.70 -2.43 -13.77
CA ASP A 135 -19.07 -1.16 -14.13
C ASP A 135 -17.65 -1.08 -13.54
N ASP A 136 -16.87 -0.08 -13.93
CA ASP A 136 -15.51 0.15 -13.45
C ASP A 136 -15.49 0.55 -11.95
N CYS A 137 -15.25 -0.46 -11.10
CA CYS A 137 -15.14 -0.30 -9.65
C CYS A 137 -13.68 -0.08 -9.24
N SER A 138 -13.36 1.15 -8.82
CA SER A 138 -12.06 1.49 -8.23
C SER A 138 -12.25 1.99 -6.81
N ALA A 139 -11.29 1.65 -5.94
CA ALA A 139 -11.24 2.14 -4.57
C ALA A 139 -9.80 2.46 -4.16
N ILE A 140 -9.62 3.51 -3.37
CA ILE A 140 -8.35 3.92 -2.77
C ILE A 140 -8.60 4.14 -1.28
N THR A 141 -7.71 3.61 -0.45
CA THR A 141 -7.73 3.81 1.00
C THR A 141 -6.43 4.45 1.46
N LEU A 142 -6.53 5.55 2.21
CA LEU A 142 -5.40 6.24 2.82
C LEU A 142 -5.54 6.16 4.35
N ASP A 143 -4.51 5.64 5.01
CA ASP A 143 -4.45 5.55 6.46
C ASP A 143 -3.41 6.56 6.99
N PHE A 144 -3.84 7.43 7.88
CA PHE A 144 -3.00 8.40 8.57
C PHE A 144 -2.60 7.79 9.89
N VAL A 145 -1.31 7.64 10.08
CA VAL A 145 -0.74 6.69 11.02
C VAL A 145 0.37 7.41 11.75
N PRO A 146 0.41 7.33 13.10
CA PRO A 146 1.44 8.03 13.85
C PRO A 146 2.81 7.49 13.45
N ILE A 147 3.80 8.38 13.35
CA ILE A 147 5.21 8.02 13.06
C ILE A 147 5.71 6.96 14.07
N ASN A 148 5.22 7.03 15.30
CA ASN A 148 5.55 6.10 16.38
C ASN A 148 5.11 4.64 16.11
N GLY A 149 4.27 4.41 15.09
CA GLY A 149 3.88 3.07 14.63
C GLY A 149 4.89 2.42 13.69
N TYR A 150 6.02 3.09 13.43
CA TYR A 150 7.07 2.68 12.51
C TYR A 150 8.43 2.71 13.19
N ALA A 151 9.32 1.85 12.73
CA ALA A 151 10.75 2.04 12.91
C ALA A 151 11.36 2.50 11.58
N CYS A 152 11.95 3.69 11.58
CA CYS A 152 12.63 4.26 10.42
C CYS A 152 14.14 4.19 10.64
N TYR A 153 14.86 3.68 9.66
CA TYR A 153 16.31 3.55 9.67
C TYR A 153 16.86 4.21 8.43
N SER A 154 17.95 4.97 8.58
CA SER A 154 18.75 5.45 7.47
C SER A 154 20.10 4.74 7.56
N ILE A 155 20.35 3.84 6.61
CA ILE A 155 21.41 2.85 6.66
C ILE A 155 22.49 3.25 5.66
N SER A 156 23.71 3.46 6.15
CA SER A 156 24.85 3.71 5.27
C SER A 156 25.12 2.47 4.38
N PRO A 157 25.50 2.65 3.10
CA PRO A 157 25.70 1.58 2.12
C PRO A 157 27.02 0.83 2.36
N ASN A 158 27.17 0.24 3.55
CA ASN A 158 28.30 -0.62 3.92
C ASN A 158 27.79 -1.89 4.61
N THR A 159 28.41 -3.02 4.28
CA THR A 159 27.96 -4.35 4.69
C THR A 159 27.88 -4.53 6.21
N ASP A 160 28.75 -3.88 6.98
CA ASP A 160 28.76 -3.99 8.45
C ASP A 160 27.56 -3.26 9.08
N ALA A 161 27.25 -2.06 8.60
CA ALA A 161 26.06 -1.32 9.03
C ALA A 161 24.79 -2.10 8.66
N VAL A 162 24.71 -2.63 7.44
CA VAL A 162 23.57 -3.45 6.99
C VAL A 162 23.33 -4.62 7.94
N ARG A 163 24.37 -5.40 8.24
CA ARG A 163 24.26 -6.53 9.19
C ARG A 163 23.84 -6.07 10.58
N SER A 164 24.41 -4.99 11.08
CA SER A 164 24.09 -4.44 12.40
C SER A 164 22.62 -4.02 12.51
N TYR A 165 22.09 -3.27 11.53
CA TYR A 165 20.70 -2.86 11.51
C TYR A 165 19.74 -4.03 11.30
N ALA A 166 20.04 -4.94 10.38
CA ALA A 166 19.23 -6.14 10.15
C ALA A 166 19.13 -7.00 11.43
N HIS A 167 20.25 -7.23 12.10
CA HIS A 167 20.30 -7.97 13.36
C HIS A 167 19.49 -7.27 14.45
N ARG A 168 19.63 -5.95 14.60
CA ARG A 168 18.85 -5.18 15.58
C ARG A 168 17.34 -5.25 15.31
N ILE A 169 16.91 -5.24 14.05
CA ILE A 169 15.49 -5.40 13.68
C ILE A 169 15.02 -6.81 14.06
N SER A 170 15.82 -7.84 13.77
CA SER A 170 15.58 -9.23 14.17
C SER A 170 15.38 -9.36 15.68
N GLU A 171 16.30 -8.83 16.49
CA GLU A 171 16.19 -8.84 17.95
C GLU A 171 14.92 -8.12 18.44
N GLY A 172 14.60 -6.95 17.86
CA GLY A 172 13.36 -6.24 18.19
C GLY A 172 12.10 -7.05 17.89
N LEU A 173 12.09 -7.84 16.80
CA LEU A 173 10.99 -8.75 16.48
C LEU A 173 10.87 -9.88 17.52
N LEU A 174 11.99 -10.43 17.97
CA LEU A 174 12.00 -11.44 19.05
C LEU A 174 11.42 -10.88 20.35
N GLU A 175 11.77 -9.64 20.71
CA GLU A 175 11.24 -8.96 21.90
C GLU A 175 9.71 -8.79 21.86
N VAL A 176 9.13 -8.60 20.68
CA VAL A 176 7.67 -8.55 20.47
C VAL A 176 7.05 -9.91 20.10
N ASN A 177 7.73 -11.02 20.43
CA ASN A 177 7.28 -12.40 20.28
C ASN A 177 7.04 -12.87 18.84
N TRP A 178 7.80 -12.38 17.87
CA TRP A 178 7.83 -13.01 16.55
C TRP A 178 8.53 -14.38 16.62
N PRO A 179 8.13 -15.38 15.80
CA PRO A 179 8.82 -16.66 15.75
C PRO A 179 10.28 -16.48 15.36
N GLU A 180 11.17 -17.16 16.10
CA GLU A 180 12.62 -17.03 15.95
C GLU A 180 13.10 -17.22 14.50
N LYS A 181 12.57 -18.24 13.84
CA LYS A 181 12.92 -18.53 12.45
C LYS A 181 12.46 -17.44 11.48
N THR A 182 11.29 -16.84 11.72
CA THR A 182 10.78 -15.73 10.90
C THR A 182 11.62 -14.47 11.12
N ALA A 183 12.01 -14.16 12.36
CA ALA A 183 12.89 -13.02 12.65
C ALA A 183 14.25 -13.14 11.94
N HIS A 184 14.89 -14.32 12.01
CA HIS A 184 16.14 -14.58 11.29
C HIS A 184 15.98 -14.59 9.76
N ALA A 185 14.83 -15.04 9.24
CA ALA A 185 14.54 -14.93 7.81
C ALA A 185 14.42 -13.47 7.37
N ILE A 186 13.75 -12.62 8.16
CA ILE A 186 13.67 -11.18 7.90
C ILE A 186 15.05 -10.53 7.95
N GLU A 187 15.91 -10.90 8.91
CA GLU A 187 17.30 -10.46 8.96
C GLU A 187 18.05 -10.77 7.66
N LEU A 188 17.97 -12.02 7.20
CA LEU A 188 18.59 -12.44 5.95
C LEU A 188 18.03 -11.68 4.76
N LEU A 189 16.70 -11.53 4.65
CA LEU A 189 16.05 -10.78 3.58
C LEU A 189 16.55 -9.33 3.52
N ILE A 190 16.65 -8.64 4.66
CA ILE A 190 17.17 -7.26 4.72
C ILE A 190 18.63 -7.21 4.24
N VAL A 191 19.47 -8.15 4.71
CA VAL A 191 20.88 -8.22 4.32
C VAL A 191 21.03 -8.47 2.82
N GLU A 192 20.31 -9.44 2.27
CA GLU A 192 20.36 -9.77 0.83
C GLU A 192 19.84 -8.61 -0.02
N TYR A 193 18.72 -8.00 0.37
CA TYR A 193 18.15 -6.88 -0.36
C TYR A 193 19.10 -5.68 -0.41
N ILE A 194 19.57 -5.23 0.75
CA ILE A 194 20.40 -4.03 0.81
C ILE A 194 21.77 -4.27 0.16
N ASN A 195 22.36 -5.46 0.30
CA ASN A 195 23.61 -5.77 -0.41
C ASN A 195 23.42 -5.79 -1.93
N ASN A 196 22.29 -6.28 -2.44
CA ASN A 196 21.97 -6.15 -3.87
C ASN A 196 21.89 -4.68 -4.29
N VAL A 197 21.24 -3.83 -3.48
CA VAL A 197 21.24 -2.39 -3.76
C VAL A 197 22.67 -1.87 -3.79
N ILE A 198 23.50 -2.11 -2.77
CA ILE A 198 24.90 -1.64 -2.73
C ILE A 198 25.70 -2.08 -3.96
N ASP A 199 25.62 -3.37 -4.33
CA ASP A 199 26.38 -3.95 -5.43
C ASP A 199 25.96 -3.40 -6.80
N HIS A 200 24.69 -3.02 -6.97
CA HIS A 200 24.12 -2.60 -8.26
C HIS A 200 23.89 -1.10 -8.40
N SER A 201 23.72 -0.38 -7.30
CA SER A 201 23.39 1.05 -7.33
C SER A 201 24.61 1.95 -7.43
N HIS A 202 25.80 1.46 -7.03
CA HIS A 202 27.01 2.27 -6.91
C HIS A 202 26.78 3.57 -6.10
N LEU A 203 25.90 3.51 -5.09
CA LEU A 203 25.64 4.65 -4.19
C LEU A 203 26.94 5.21 -3.63
N ALA A 204 27.02 6.54 -3.53
CA ALA A 204 28.13 7.20 -2.90
C ALA A 204 28.14 6.90 -1.39
N THR A 205 29.31 7.00 -0.75
CA THR A 205 29.47 6.67 0.67
C THR A 205 28.71 7.58 1.63
N ASP A 206 28.31 8.77 1.16
CA ASP A 206 27.50 9.75 1.87
C ASP A 206 26.00 9.63 1.58
N GLU A 207 25.59 8.77 0.66
CA GLU A 207 24.18 8.42 0.45
C GLU A 207 23.71 7.38 1.47
N SER A 208 22.40 7.25 1.63
CA SER A 208 21.78 6.30 2.56
C SER A 208 20.71 5.47 1.86
N ILE A 209 20.46 4.29 2.41
CA ILE A 209 19.33 3.44 2.08
C ILE A 209 18.37 3.56 3.26
N ASP A 210 17.18 4.11 2.99
CA ASP A 210 16.17 4.27 4.02
C ASP A 210 15.31 3.01 4.09
N LEU A 211 15.03 2.55 5.31
CA LEU A 211 14.19 1.40 5.60
C LEU A 211 13.12 1.80 6.61
N VAL A 212 11.86 1.65 6.22
CA VAL A 212 10.69 1.77 7.09
C VAL A 212 10.16 0.38 7.39
N VAL A 213 10.07 0.05 8.68
CA VAL A 213 9.53 -1.22 9.19
C VAL A 213 8.22 -0.95 9.91
N ARG A 214 7.17 -1.71 9.55
CA ARG A 214 5.86 -1.60 10.19
C ARG A 214 5.18 -2.96 10.35
N GLN A 215 4.63 -3.22 11.52
CA GLN A 215 3.80 -4.40 11.75
C GLN A 215 2.33 -4.13 11.39
N TYR A 216 1.71 -5.08 10.70
CA TYR A 216 0.31 -5.12 10.32
C TYR A 216 -0.32 -6.45 10.77
N GLY A 217 -0.82 -6.52 12.00
CA GLY A 217 -1.32 -7.77 12.56
C GLY A 217 -0.22 -8.84 12.59
N ASP A 218 -0.41 -9.91 11.81
CA ASP A 218 0.54 -11.03 11.65
C ASP A 218 1.43 -10.93 10.40
N GLU A 219 1.60 -9.74 9.85
CA GLU A 219 2.59 -9.46 8.80
C GLU A 219 3.49 -8.28 9.16
N LEU A 220 4.71 -8.28 8.61
CA LEU A 220 5.67 -7.18 8.69
C LEU A 220 5.84 -6.59 7.29
N GLY A 221 5.56 -5.30 7.15
CA GLY A 221 5.89 -4.53 5.96
C GLY A 221 7.26 -3.88 6.08
N LEU A 222 8.06 -4.01 5.04
CA LEU A 222 9.37 -3.41 4.87
C LEU A 222 9.32 -2.53 3.62
N ILE A 223 9.64 -1.25 3.75
CA ILE A 223 9.74 -0.32 2.63
C ILE A 223 11.17 0.17 2.57
N PHE A 224 11.86 -0.17 1.50
CA PHE A 224 13.20 0.30 1.22
C PHE A 224 13.14 1.44 0.20
N SER A 225 13.97 2.46 0.36
CA SER A 225 14.17 3.48 -0.65
C SER A 225 15.62 3.93 -0.77
N ASP A 226 16.06 4.18 -2.01
CA ASP A 226 17.41 4.59 -2.35
C ASP A 226 17.44 5.51 -3.58
N TYR A 227 18.50 6.31 -3.73
CA TYR A 227 18.70 7.21 -4.86
C TYR A 227 19.57 6.63 -5.98
N GLY A 228 19.78 5.31 -5.97
CA GLY A 228 20.56 4.62 -6.97
C GLY A 228 19.95 4.72 -8.38
N PRO A 229 20.68 4.27 -9.42
CA PRO A 229 20.14 4.03 -10.74
C PRO A 229 18.88 3.16 -10.71
N ALA A 230 18.02 3.32 -11.72
CA ALA A 230 16.82 2.51 -11.85
C ALA A 230 17.20 1.03 -11.96
N TRP A 231 16.60 0.19 -11.10
CA TRP A 231 16.90 -1.23 -11.10
C TRP A 231 16.00 -1.97 -12.10
N ASP A 232 16.61 -2.62 -13.09
CA ASP A 232 15.90 -3.50 -14.02
C ASP A 232 15.88 -4.94 -13.48
N LEU A 233 14.88 -5.22 -12.66
CA LEU A 233 14.67 -6.53 -12.04
C LEU A 233 14.32 -7.63 -13.04
N GLU A 234 13.65 -7.30 -14.15
CA GLU A 234 13.28 -8.30 -15.14
C GLU A 234 14.50 -8.77 -15.92
N THR A 235 15.40 -7.84 -16.26
CA THR A 235 16.71 -8.20 -16.82
C THR A 235 17.50 -9.07 -15.85
N TYR A 236 17.55 -8.71 -14.56
CA TYR A 236 18.25 -9.48 -13.54
C TYR A 236 17.65 -10.89 -13.31
N ARG A 237 16.32 -11.01 -13.27
CA ARG A 237 15.61 -12.31 -13.19
C ARG A 237 15.93 -13.18 -14.40
N THR A 238 15.94 -12.60 -15.59
CA THR A 238 16.22 -13.32 -16.82
C THR A 238 17.67 -13.82 -16.87
N GLU A 239 18.62 -12.96 -16.50
CA GLU A 239 20.05 -13.30 -16.46
C GLU A 239 20.38 -14.39 -15.42
N SER A 240 19.74 -14.33 -14.25
CA SER A 240 19.92 -15.34 -13.19
C SER A 240 19.34 -16.71 -13.58
N GLN A 241 18.20 -16.75 -14.28
CA GLN A 241 17.62 -17.99 -14.80
C GLN A 241 18.43 -18.61 -15.96
N GLN A 242 18.94 -17.78 -16.89
CA GLN A 242 19.65 -18.28 -18.08
C GLN A 242 21.04 -18.81 -17.79
N THR A 243 21.74 -18.26 -16.80
CA THR A 243 23.12 -18.66 -16.50
C THR A 243 23.22 -20.01 -15.78
N GLY A 244 22.09 -20.61 -15.35
CA GLY A 244 22.05 -21.88 -14.61
C GLY A 244 22.91 -21.86 -13.33
N SER A 245 23.37 -20.68 -12.94
CA SER A 245 24.41 -20.47 -11.98
C SER A 245 23.76 -19.92 -10.72
N LEU A 246 23.36 -20.85 -9.84
CA LEU A 246 23.20 -20.62 -8.40
C LEU A 246 24.54 -20.25 -7.71
N ALA A 247 25.46 -19.59 -8.44
CA ALA A 247 26.58 -18.90 -7.84
C ALA A 247 26.05 -17.85 -6.85
N MET A 248 26.87 -17.51 -5.84
CA MET A 248 26.51 -16.63 -4.72
C MET A 248 25.68 -15.39 -5.10
N ARG A 249 25.88 -14.84 -6.30
CA ARG A 249 25.20 -13.64 -6.79
C ARG A 249 23.73 -13.79 -7.18
N GLY A 250 23.22 -14.99 -7.48
CA GLY A 250 21.82 -15.20 -7.88
C GLY A 250 20.90 -15.69 -6.76
N ARG A 251 21.44 -15.95 -5.56
CA ARG A 251 20.69 -16.50 -4.43
C ARG A 251 19.88 -15.43 -3.69
N GLY A 252 20.38 -14.20 -3.64
CA GLY A 252 19.75 -13.12 -2.88
C GLY A 252 18.31 -12.86 -3.29
N LEU A 253 18.03 -12.77 -4.60
CA LEU A 253 16.66 -12.57 -5.08
C LEU A 253 15.77 -13.79 -4.81
N ALA A 254 16.27 -15.01 -5.00
CA ALA A 254 15.51 -16.23 -4.70
C ALA A 254 15.15 -16.31 -3.20
N ILE A 255 16.07 -15.92 -2.31
CA ILE A 255 15.83 -15.84 -0.86
C ILE A 255 14.75 -14.79 -0.57
N ILE A 256 14.85 -13.60 -1.17
CA ILE A 256 13.86 -12.53 -0.99
C ILE A 256 12.48 -13.01 -1.45
N GLU A 257 12.38 -13.64 -2.62
CA GLU A 257 11.13 -14.17 -3.18
C GLU A 257 10.56 -15.34 -2.37
N GLU A 258 11.41 -16.17 -1.75
CA GLU A 258 10.99 -17.27 -0.87
C GLU A 258 10.43 -16.75 0.47
N ILE A 259 10.99 -15.66 0.99
CA ILE A 259 10.61 -15.10 2.30
C ILE A 259 9.43 -14.15 2.19
N ALA A 260 9.37 -13.34 1.13
CA ALA A 260 8.35 -12.33 0.95
C ALA A 260 7.01 -12.93 0.51
N SER A 261 5.92 -12.59 1.21
CA SER A 261 4.57 -12.91 0.78
C SER A 261 4.05 -11.95 -0.31
N ALA A 262 4.64 -10.76 -0.40
CA ALA A 262 4.40 -9.80 -1.48
C ALA A 262 5.67 -8.99 -1.73
N LEU A 263 5.92 -8.66 -3.00
CA LEU A 263 7.09 -7.93 -3.46
C LEU A 263 6.69 -6.96 -4.57
N HIS A 264 6.93 -5.68 -4.36
CA HIS A 264 6.63 -4.61 -5.31
C HIS A 264 7.81 -3.68 -5.48
N PHE A 265 8.10 -3.34 -6.73
CA PHE A 265 9.15 -2.42 -7.11
C PHE A 265 8.59 -1.32 -7.99
N PHE A 266 8.99 -0.10 -7.70
CA PHE A 266 8.65 1.05 -8.52
C PHE A 266 9.67 2.17 -8.30
N ARG A 267 9.71 3.11 -9.23
CA ARG A 267 10.56 4.31 -9.14
C ARG A 267 9.67 5.53 -9.25
N ILE A 268 9.86 6.49 -8.34
CA ILE A 268 9.24 7.82 -8.40
C ILE A 268 10.38 8.82 -8.53
N ASP A 269 10.37 9.59 -9.61
CA ASP A 269 11.44 10.52 -9.97
C ASP A 269 12.84 9.87 -9.95
N SER A 270 13.69 10.28 -9.01
CA SER A 270 15.06 9.79 -8.82
C SER A 270 15.20 8.74 -7.73
N GLN A 271 14.11 8.29 -7.10
CA GLN A 271 14.14 7.39 -5.96
C GLN A 271 13.51 6.03 -6.31
N ASN A 272 14.25 4.96 -6.02
CA ASN A 272 13.75 3.59 -6.08
C ASN A 272 12.98 3.27 -4.81
N TYR A 273 11.92 2.47 -4.94
CA TYR A 273 11.18 1.91 -3.83
C TYR A 273 11.00 0.40 -4.00
N CYS A 274 11.25 -0.33 -2.91
CA CYS A 274 10.88 -1.74 -2.80
C CYS A 274 10.00 -1.93 -1.58
N MET A 275 8.82 -2.52 -1.79
CA MET A 275 7.88 -2.86 -0.74
C MET A 275 7.78 -4.37 -0.63
N LEU A 276 8.06 -4.88 0.57
CA LEU A 276 8.08 -6.30 0.91
C LEU A 276 7.15 -6.54 2.09
N ASN A 277 6.34 -7.61 2.03
CA ASN A 277 5.60 -8.10 3.18
C ASN A 277 6.12 -9.48 3.58
N VAL A 278 6.21 -9.76 4.88
CA VAL A 278 6.59 -11.07 5.44
C VAL A 278 5.56 -11.52 6.45
N LYS A 279 5.04 -12.73 6.28
CA LYS A 279 4.10 -13.34 7.23
C LYS A 279 4.82 -13.78 8.51
N ARG A 280 4.19 -13.53 9.65
CA ARG A 280 4.68 -13.98 10.96
C ARG A 280 4.92 -15.48 11.00
N ASP A 281 4.09 -16.23 10.30
CA ASP A 281 4.09 -17.69 10.22
C ASP A 281 4.72 -18.22 8.92
N TRP A 282 5.63 -17.45 8.30
CA TRP A 282 6.28 -17.75 7.01
C TRP A 282 6.60 -19.25 6.76
N GLN A 283 7.03 -20.00 7.77
CA GLN A 283 7.33 -21.44 7.61
C GLN A 283 6.11 -22.36 7.56
N THR A 284 5.06 -22.13 8.36
CA THR A 284 3.87 -23.00 8.34
C THR A 284 3.10 -22.88 7.03
N ALA A 285 3.14 -21.72 6.37
CA ALA A 285 2.55 -21.55 5.05
C ALA A 285 3.23 -22.45 3.98
N ASN A 286 4.56 -22.62 4.05
CA ASN A 286 5.32 -23.43 3.10
C ASN A 286 5.29 -24.94 3.39
N GLU A 287 4.95 -25.35 4.62
CA GLU A 287 4.75 -26.77 4.97
C GLU A 287 3.34 -27.28 4.60
N THR A 288 2.34 -26.39 4.51
CA THR A 288 0.94 -26.80 4.26
C THR A 288 0.62 -27.07 2.77
N GLU A 289 1.48 -26.63 1.84
CA GLU A 289 1.37 -26.97 0.40
C GLU A 289 2.10 -28.27 0.03
N ALA A 290 2.78 -28.93 0.97
CA ALA A 290 3.26 -30.29 0.77
C ALA A 290 2.07 -31.28 0.82
N VAL A 291 1.48 -31.54 -0.34
CA VAL A 291 0.54 -32.64 -0.59
C VAL A 291 1.00 -33.89 0.17
N PRO A 292 0.13 -34.57 0.95
CA PRO A 292 0.53 -35.81 1.59
C PRO A 292 0.89 -36.82 0.49
N ALA A 293 2.17 -37.15 0.43
CA ALA A 293 2.65 -38.26 -0.37
C ALA A 293 1.94 -39.53 0.11
N GLY A 294 1.06 -40.04 -0.75
CA GLY A 294 0.50 -41.38 -0.76
C GLY A 294 0.38 -42.11 0.58
N ALA A 295 -0.85 -42.19 1.10
CA ALA A 295 -1.28 -43.38 1.81
C ALA A 295 -2.20 -44.16 0.88
N GLY A 296 -1.69 -45.27 0.36
CA GLY A 296 -2.49 -46.35 -0.23
C GLY A 296 -3.20 -47.18 0.84
#